data_AF-A0A848ZAA0-F1
#
_entry.id   AF-A0A848ZAA0-F1
#
_cell.length_a   1.000
_cell.length_b   1.000
_cell.length_c   1.000
_cell.angle_alpha   90.00
_cell.angle_beta   90.00
_cell.angle_gamma   90.00
#
_symmetry.space_group_name_H-M   'P 1'
#
loop_
_entity.id
_entity.type
_entity.pdbx_description
1 polymer ?
#
loop_
_entity_poly.entity_id
_entity_poly.type
_entity_poly.pdbx_seq_one_letter_code
_entity_poly.pdbx_strand_id
1 'polypeptide(L)'
;MSESVTRKLTTIFCADVAGYSRLMDVDEDGTLGRLKQYRGAMAGLIGRHNGRIVNTWGDAVIAEFASPVEAVRAAVEVQHELAARNNGLADDRRMVFRIGINLGDVMVDGDDLYGEGVNIAARLQSLAEPGGVTISGTVHELVRRKFEIGFEFVGAQPVKNIAEPVPSYRLLLHGETATEQAAHPAGTAATPSPSPAMPDAGSLHEQWQALPHKAKFALTMIGFFFMINLFSGLGTLWFQWPSIPFILILVISLLARGRREKRSHLPKRTTR
;
A
#
# COMPACT_ATOMS: atom_id res chain seq x y z
N MET A 1 -1.64 31.84 5.83
CA MET A 1 -2.99 31.23 5.67
C MET A 1 -2.82 29.79 6.07
N SER A 2 -3.47 29.32 7.13
CA SER A 2 -3.41 27.90 7.52
C SER A 2 -4.15 27.11 6.45
N GLU A 3 -3.47 26.22 5.74
CA GLU A 3 -4.15 25.21 4.91
C GLU A 3 -5.09 24.42 5.83
N SER A 4 -6.39 24.57 5.60
CA SER A 4 -7.40 23.86 6.36
C SER A 4 -7.55 22.47 5.74
N VAL A 5 -7.10 21.45 6.48
CA VAL A 5 -7.38 20.05 6.14
C VAL A 5 -8.89 19.89 5.99
N THR A 6 -9.33 19.53 4.79
CA THR A 6 -10.76 19.46 4.43
C THR A 6 -11.15 18.02 4.17
N ARG A 7 -12.29 17.57 4.73
CA ARG A 7 -12.84 16.24 4.43
C ARG A 7 -13.67 16.26 3.16
N LYS A 8 -13.54 15.22 2.35
CA LYS A 8 -14.21 15.07 1.07
C LYS A 8 -14.47 13.60 0.79
N LEU A 9 -15.68 13.30 0.32
CA LEU A 9 -15.98 12.02 -0.30
C LEU A 9 -15.50 12.05 -1.76
N THR A 10 -14.58 11.18 -2.13
CA THR A 10 -14.01 11.13 -3.49
C THR A 10 -13.73 9.69 -3.91
N THR A 11 -13.61 9.45 -5.22
CA THR A 11 -13.16 8.15 -5.74
C THR A 11 -11.64 8.16 -5.85
N ILE A 12 -10.98 7.24 -5.16
CA ILE A 12 -9.54 7.08 -5.16
C ILE A 12 -9.17 5.98 -6.16
N PHE A 13 -8.26 6.32 -7.06
CA PHE A 13 -7.62 5.42 -8.02
C PHE A 13 -6.17 5.24 -7.60
N CYS A 14 -5.75 3.99 -7.42
CA CYS A 14 -4.36 3.64 -7.11
C CYS A 14 -3.85 2.66 -8.16
N ALA A 15 -2.70 2.95 -8.77
CA ALA A 15 -2.05 2.07 -9.72
C ALA A 15 -0.59 1.85 -9.34
N ASP A 16 -0.08 0.63 -9.52
CA ASP A 16 1.29 0.27 -9.17
C ASP A 16 1.82 -0.85 -10.08
N VAL A 17 3.15 -0.91 -10.26
CA VAL A 17 3.80 -1.87 -11.15
C VAL A 17 3.88 -3.25 -10.50
N ALA A 18 3.42 -4.29 -11.21
CA ALA A 18 3.64 -5.66 -10.79
C ALA A 18 5.11 -6.06 -11.01
N GLY A 19 5.81 -6.42 -9.93
CA GLY A 19 7.17 -6.96 -10.00
C GLY A 19 8.24 -5.92 -10.35
N TYR A 20 8.07 -4.67 -9.92
CA TYR A 20 8.99 -3.56 -10.21
C TYR A 20 10.46 -3.86 -9.88
N SER A 21 10.73 -4.48 -8.73
CA SER A 21 12.10 -4.84 -8.32
C SER A 21 12.82 -5.73 -9.34
N ARG A 22 12.11 -6.69 -9.94
CA ARG A 22 12.67 -7.56 -10.98
C ARG A 22 13.07 -6.79 -12.24
N LEU A 23 12.32 -5.75 -12.60
CA LEU A 23 12.62 -4.92 -13.77
C LEU A 23 13.87 -4.06 -13.54
N MET A 24 14.02 -3.56 -12.32
CA MET A 24 15.21 -2.80 -11.91
C MET A 24 16.49 -3.64 -11.96
N ASP A 25 16.44 -4.90 -11.52
CA ASP A 25 17.61 -5.79 -11.54
C ASP A 25 18.12 -6.10 -12.97
N VAL A 26 17.25 -6.01 -13.99
CA VAL A 26 17.59 -6.31 -15.39
C VAL A 26 18.18 -5.10 -16.10
N ASP A 27 17.54 -3.94 -15.96
CA ASP A 27 17.90 -2.70 -16.66
C ASP A 27 17.32 -1.48 -15.91
N GLU A 28 18.12 -0.88 -15.03
CA GLU A 28 17.70 0.25 -14.20
C GLU A 28 17.29 1.47 -15.05
N ASP A 29 18.14 1.88 -15.99
CA ASP A 29 17.94 3.08 -16.81
C ASP A 29 16.75 2.91 -17.77
N GLY A 30 16.66 1.76 -18.45
CA GLY A 30 15.55 1.48 -19.35
C GLY A 30 14.23 1.30 -18.61
N THR A 31 14.23 0.74 -17.39
CA THR A 31 13.04 0.61 -16.55
C THR A 31 12.54 1.95 -16.06
N LEU A 32 13.44 2.85 -15.61
CA LEU A 32 13.07 4.21 -15.22
C LEU A 32 12.51 5.02 -16.40
N GLY A 33 13.14 4.92 -17.58
CA GLY A 33 12.65 5.55 -18.80
C GLY A 33 11.25 5.07 -19.17
N ARG A 34 11.01 3.75 -19.13
CA ARG A 34 9.70 3.14 -19.40
C ARG A 34 8.66 3.55 -18.37
N LEU A 35 9.01 3.52 -17.08
CA LEU A 35 8.11 3.96 -16.00
C LEU A 35 7.62 5.39 -16.23
N LYS A 36 8.51 6.31 -16.60
CA LYS A 36 8.14 7.71 -16.91
C LYS A 36 7.18 7.80 -18.10
N GLN A 37 7.41 7.04 -19.17
CA GLN A 37 6.52 7.02 -20.33
C GLN A 37 5.13 6.47 -19.98
N TYR A 38 5.06 5.40 -19.20
CA TYR A 38 3.80 4.78 -18.79
C TYR A 38 3.03 5.70 -17.85
N ARG A 39 3.72 6.36 -16.91
CA ARG A 39 3.14 7.40 -16.05
C ARG A 39 2.60 8.59 -16.84
N GLY A 40 3.34 9.06 -17.83
CA GLY A 40 2.87 10.13 -18.72
C GLY A 40 1.59 9.75 -19.46
N ALA A 41 1.53 8.52 -19.99
CA ALA A 41 0.34 8.00 -20.65
C ALA A 41 -0.86 7.90 -19.70
N MET A 42 -0.64 7.31 -18.50
CA MET A 42 -1.66 7.24 -17.46
C MET A 42 -2.14 8.62 -17.02
N ALA A 43 -1.24 9.58 -16.84
CA ALA A 43 -1.59 10.93 -16.46
C ALA A 43 -2.45 11.64 -17.50
N GLY A 44 -2.12 11.47 -18.78
CA GLY A 44 -2.96 11.96 -19.88
C GLY A 44 -4.37 11.37 -19.83
N LEU A 45 -4.46 10.04 -19.67
CA LEU A 45 -5.73 9.32 -19.56
C LEU A 45 -6.57 9.75 -18.36
N ILE A 46 -5.97 9.80 -17.17
CA ILE A 46 -6.60 10.26 -15.94
C ILE A 46 -7.15 11.68 -16.13
N GLY A 47 -6.37 12.58 -16.73
CA GLY A 47 -6.79 13.94 -17.03
C GLY A 47 -7.98 14.01 -18.01
N ARG A 48 -7.99 13.18 -19.06
CA ARG A 48 -9.12 13.10 -20.02
C ARG A 48 -10.45 12.74 -19.35
N HIS A 49 -10.40 11.97 -18.27
CA HIS A 49 -11.57 11.56 -17.49
C HIS A 49 -11.84 12.46 -16.28
N ASN A 50 -11.32 13.69 -16.29
CA ASN A 50 -11.48 14.66 -15.19
C ASN A 50 -10.95 14.13 -13.84
N GLY A 51 -9.94 13.26 -13.87
CA GLY A 51 -9.20 12.85 -12.70
C GLY A 51 -8.07 13.82 -12.39
N ARG A 52 -7.75 13.96 -11.10
CA ARG A 52 -6.60 14.73 -10.60
C ARG A 52 -5.57 13.78 -10.02
N ILE A 53 -4.33 13.83 -10.50
CA ILE A 53 -3.23 13.14 -9.83
C ILE A 53 -2.91 13.91 -8.55
N VAL A 54 -2.89 13.18 -7.44
CA VAL A 54 -2.70 13.70 -6.09
C VAL A 54 -1.25 13.50 -5.69
N ASN A 55 -0.76 12.26 -5.77
CA ASN A 55 0.63 11.96 -5.44
C ASN A 55 1.13 10.74 -6.21
N THR A 56 2.44 10.69 -6.41
CA THR A 56 3.18 9.62 -7.06
C THR A 56 4.34 9.22 -6.14
N TRP A 57 4.10 8.33 -5.18
CA TRP A 57 5.15 7.78 -4.32
C TRP A 57 5.82 6.59 -5.02
N GLY A 58 7.13 6.67 -5.26
CA GLY A 58 7.89 5.54 -5.83
C GLY A 58 7.50 5.23 -7.27
N ASP A 59 6.93 4.04 -7.52
CA ASP A 59 6.35 3.50 -8.76
C ASP A 59 4.80 3.57 -8.80
N ALA A 60 4.15 3.82 -7.67
CA ALA A 60 2.71 3.96 -7.58
C ALA A 60 2.19 5.33 -8.08
N VAL A 61 0.97 5.35 -8.61
CA VAL A 61 0.22 6.54 -9.05
C VAL A 61 -1.10 6.60 -8.29
N ILE A 62 -1.34 7.70 -7.59
CA ILE A 62 -2.60 7.96 -6.88
C ILE A 62 -3.32 9.13 -7.54
N ALA A 63 -4.57 8.91 -7.91
CA ALA A 63 -5.43 9.93 -8.47
C ALA A 63 -6.80 9.93 -7.79
N GLU A 64 -7.49 11.06 -7.87
CA GLU A 64 -8.87 11.19 -7.43
C GLU A 64 -9.80 11.53 -8.58
N PHE A 65 -11.04 11.06 -8.47
CA PHE A 65 -12.12 11.34 -9.39
C PHE A 65 -13.38 11.72 -8.60
N ALA A 66 -14.08 12.76 -9.07
CA ALA A 66 -15.40 13.09 -8.54
C ALA A 66 -16.46 12.03 -8.88
N SER A 67 -16.24 11.25 -9.95
CA SER A 67 -17.17 10.23 -10.44
C SER A 67 -16.53 8.83 -10.41
N PRO A 68 -17.14 7.84 -9.73
CA PRO A 68 -16.70 6.45 -9.79
C PRO A 68 -16.72 5.86 -11.20
N VAL A 69 -17.64 6.34 -12.03
CA VAL A 69 -17.77 5.89 -13.43
C VAL A 69 -16.57 6.34 -14.24
N GLU A 70 -16.14 7.59 -14.08
CA GLU A 70 -14.97 8.11 -14.80
C GLU A 70 -13.68 7.45 -14.32
N ALA A 71 -13.55 7.15 -13.03
CA ALA A 71 -12.43 6.39 -12.50
C ALA A 71 -12.31 5.00 -13.14
N VAL A 72 -13.43 4.28 -13.26
CA VAL A 72 -13.46 2.94 -13.88
C VAL A 72 -13.19 3.03 -15.37
N ARG A 73 -13.76 4.00 -16.08
CA ARG A 73 -13.50 4.22 -17.51
C ARG A 73 -12.02 4.50 -17.76
N ALA A 74 -11.43 5.39 -16.96
CA ALA A 74 -10.00 5.67 -17.00
C ALA A 74 -9.16 4.42 -16.74
N ALA A 75 -9.54 3.58 -15.77
CA ALA A 75 -8.82 2.34 -15.48
C ALA A 75 -8.81 1.36 -16.64
N VAL A 76 -9.97 1.18 -17.29
CA VAL A 76 -10.11 0.31 -18.47
C VAL A 76 -9.24 0.83 -19.62
N GLU A 77 -9.33 2.13 -19.94
CA GLU A 77 -8.50 2.73 -20.99
C GLU A 77 -7.01 2.66 -20.68
N VAL A 78 -6.61 2.88 -19.41
CA VAL A 78 -5.23 2.69 -18.96
C VAL A 78 -4.77 1.27 -19.20
N GLN A 79 -5.52 0.25 -18.77
CA GLN A 79 -5.07 -1.14 -18.96
C GLN A 79 -4.93 -1.48 -20.45
N HIS A 80 -5.86 -1.04 -21.31
CA HIS A 80 -5.74 -1.27 -22.74
C HIS A 80 -4.52 -0.55 -23.36
N GLU A 81 -4.30 0.72 -23.03
CA GLU A 81 -3.16 1.50 -23.54
C GLU A 81 -1.82 0.89 -23.10
N LEU A 82 -1.70 0.48 -21.83
CA LEU A 82 -0.48 -0.11 -21.31
C LEU A 82 -0.24 -1.52 -21.86
N ALA A 83 -1.30 -2.31 -22.06
CA ALA A 83 -1.22 -3.60 -22.75
C ALA A 83 -0.75 -3.41 -24.20
N ALA A 84 -1.30 -2.42 -24.92
CA ALA A 84 -0.89 -2.09 -26.28
C ALA A 84 0.60 -1.67 -26.36
N ARG A 85 1.11 -0.91 -25.39
CA ARG A 85 2.53 -0.53 -25.31
C ARG A 85 3.45 -1.69 -24.96
N ASN A 86 2.94 -2.69 -24.23
CA ASN A 86 3.66 -3.92 -23.97
C ASN A 86 3.70 -4.86 -25.19
N ASN A 87 2.84 -4.66 -26.19
CA ASN A 87 2.91 -5.41 -27.45
C ASN A 87 4.22 -5.10 -28.18
N GLY A 88 4.99 -6.14 -28.47
CA GLY A 88 6.31 -6.02 -29.09
C GLY A 88 7.49 -5.93 -28.10
N LEU A 89 7.23 -5.87 -26.80
CA LEU A 89 8.25 -6.06 -25.77
C LEU A 89 8.35 -7.54 -25.37
N ALA A 90 9.59 -7.96 -25.09
CA ALA A 90 9.86 -9.26 -24.46
C ALA A 90 9.26 -9.29 -23.04
N ASP A 91 8.81 -10.46 -22.59
CA ASP A 91 8.05 -10.64 -21.35
C ASP A 91 8.79 -10.10 -20.10
N ASP A 92 10.11 -10.26 -20.09
CA ASP A 92 10.99 -9.78 -19.03
C ASP A 92 11.06 -8.26 -18.92
N ARG A 93 10.73 -7.52 -20.00
CA ARG A 93 10.72 -6.06 -20.09
C ARG A 93 9.31 -5.44 -20.02
N ARG A 94 8.25 -6.25 -20.09
CA ARG A 94 6.87 -5.76 -19.99
C ARG A 94 6.62 -5.14 -18.62
N MET A 95 6.01 -3.96 -18.62
CA MET A 95 5.63 -3.26 -17.40
C MET A 95 4.12 -3.32 -17.27
N VAL A 96 3.66 -4.13 -16.32
CA VAL A 96 2.23 -4.41 -16.15
C VAL A 96 1.78 -3.74 -14.86
N PHE A 97 0.71 -2.95 -14.94
CA PHE A 97 0.16 -2.24 -13.79
C PHE A 97 -1.03 -2.98 -13.21
N ARG A 98 -1.17 -2.87 -11.89
CA ARG A 98 -2.34 -3.30 -11.12
C ARG A 98 -3.09 -2.05 -10.70
N ILE A 99 -4.42 -2.07 -10.74
CA ILE A 99 -5.24 -0.90 -10.40
C ILE A 99 -6.27 -1.27 -9.32
N GLY A 100 -6.40 -0.40 -8.32
CA GLY A 100 -7.39 -0.47 -7.25
C GLY A 100 -8.25 0.79 -7.22
N ILE A 101 -9.58 0.64 -7.09
CA ILE A 101 -10.51 1.78 -7.03
C ILE A 101 -11.45 1.68 -5.84
N ASN A 102 -11.49 2.74 -5.03
CA ASN A 102 -12.37 2.85 -3.88
C ASN A 102 -13.13 4.17 -3.87
N LEU A 103 -14.35 4.19 -3.35
CA LEU A 103 -15.07 5.43 -3.01
C LEU A 103 -15.04 5.57 -1.48
N GLY A 104 -14.49 6.66 -0.96
CA GLY A 104 -14.36 6.82 0.49
C GLY A 104 -14.11 8.25 0.94
N ASP A 105 -14.33 8.50 2.23
CA ASP A 105 -14.00 9.78 2.87
C ASP A 105 -12.48 9.90 3.02
N VAL A 106 -11.96 11.04 2.60
CA VAL A 106 -10.55 11.37 2.64
C VAL A 106 -10.35 12.79 3.17
N MET A 107 -9.19 13.01 3.78
CA MET A 107 -8.72 14.33 4.16
C MET A 107 -7.81 14.85 3.05
N VAL A 108 -8.13 16.02 2.54
CA VAL A 108 -7.33 16.77 1.57
C VAL A 108 -6.46 17.75 2.33
N ASP A 109 -5.15 17.68 2.10
CA ASP A 109 -4.16 18.63 2.60
C ASP A 109 -3.30 19.09 1.42
N GLY A 110 -3.53 20.32 0.95
CA GLY A 110 -2.99 20.81 -0.32
C GLY A 110 -3.37 19.93 -1.52
N ASP A 111 -2.35 19.35 -2.15
CA ASP A 111 -2.50 18.41 -3.27
C ASP A 111 -2.52 16.94 -2.84
N ASP A 112 -2.35 16.64 -1.55
CA ASP A 112 -2.29 15.30 -1.01
C ASP A 112 -3.64 14.79 -0.47
N LEU A 113 -3.81 13.46 -0.51
CA LEU A 113 -4.96 12.75 0.06
C LEU A 113 -4.52 11.78 1.15
N TYR A 114 -5.21 11.84 2.27
CA TYR A 114 -4.99 10.98 3.42
C TYR A 114 -6.29 10.34 3.88
N GLY A 115 -6.16 9.20 4.55
CA GLY A 115 -7.27 8.56 5.24
C GLY A 115 -7.48 7.11 4.82
N GLU A 116 -8.49 6.52 5.41
CA GLU A 116 -8.86 5.12 5.22
C GLU A 116 -9.20 4.81 3.76
N GLY A 117 -9.88 5.74 3.06
CA GLY A 117 -10.23 5.59 1.65
C GLY A 117 -9.03 5.30 0.73
N VAL A 118 -7.88 5.94 1.01
CA VAL A 118 -6.64 5.74 0.26
C VAL A 118 -6.01 4.38 0.57
N ASN A 119 -6.01 3.98 1.84
CA ASN A 119 -5.50 2.68 2.26
C ASN A 119 -6.30 1.52 1.66
N ILE A 120 -7.62 1.64 1.57
CA ILE A 120 -8.48 0.66 0.90
C ILE A 120 -8.12 0.58 -0.58
N ALA A 121 -8.01 1.71 -1.29
CA ALA A 121 -7.68 1.72 -2.71
C ALA A 121 -6.33 1.05 -2.99
N ALA A 122 -5.31 1.35 -2.18
CA ALA A 122 -4.00 0.69 -2.26
C ALA A 122 -4.09 -0.81 -1.96
N ARG A 123 -4.92 -1.22 -0.99
CA ARG A 123 -5.14 -2.64 -0.70
C ARG A 123 -5.82 -3.35 -1.87
N LEU A 124 -6.85 -2.76 -2.47
CA LEU A 124 -7.51 -3.31 -3.66
C LEU A 124 -6.54 -3.42 -4.83
N GLN A 125 -5.68 -2.42 -5.04
CA GLN A 125 -4.64 -2.47 -6.05
C GLN A 125 -3.71 -3.67 -5.84
N SER A 126 -3.28 -3.92 -4.60
CA SER A 126 -2.39 -5.04 -4.28
C SER A 126 -3.03 -6.42 -4.54
N LEU A 127 -4.36 -6.50 -4.53
CA LEU A 127 -5.14 -7.71 -4.79
C LEU A 127 -5.44 -7.91 -6.28
N ALA A 128 -5.32 -6.87 -7.10
CA ALA A 128 -5.52 -6.98 -8.52
C ALA A 128 -4.41 -7.85 -9.14
N GLU A 129 -4.81 -8.71 -10.07
CA GLU A 129 -3.86 -9.44 -10.90
C GLU A 129 -3.09 -8.47 -11.82
N PRO A 130 -1.87 -8.82 -12.28
CA PRO A 130 -1.14 -7.99 -13.23
C PRO A 130 -2.00 -7.69 -14.47
N GLY A 131 -2.29 -6.41 -14.74
CA GLY A 131 -3.13 -5.98 -15.85
C GLY A 131 -4.62 -5.92 -15.50
N GLY A 132 -4.97 -6.29 -14.27
CA GLY A 132 -6.32 -6.28 -13.75
C GLY A 132 -6.71 -4.99 -13.04
N VAL A 133 -8.00 -4.85 -12.80
CA VAL A 133 -8.60 -3.77 -12.02
C VAL A 133 -9.47 -4.40 -10.94
N THR A 134 -9.26 -3.99 -9.68
CA THR A 134 -10.08 -4.40 -8.55
C THR A 134 -10.76 -3.18 -7.94
N ILE A 135 -12.06 -3.29 -7.67
CA ILE A 135 -12.90 -2.21 -7.16
C ILE A 135 -13.59 -2.62 -5.86
N SER A 136 -13.86 -1.65 -5.00
CA SER A 136 -14.71 -1.84 -3.83
C SER A 136 -16.16 -2.14 -4.23
N GLY A 137 -16.91 -2.78 -3.33
CA GLY A 137 -18.34 -3.04 -3.52
C GLY A 137 -19.17 -1.77 -3.69
N THR A 138 -18.80 -0.68 -3.00
CA THR A 138 -19.45 0.62 -3.17
C THR A 138 -19.28 1.16 -4.59
N VAL A 139 -18.08 1.04 -5.16
CA VAL A 139 -17.84 1.42 -6.57
C VAL A 139 -18.62 0.49 -7.50
N HIS A 140 -18.59 -0.83 -7.27
CA HIS A 140 -19.33 -1.82 -8.05
C HIS A 140 -20.83 -1.47 -8.15
N GLU A 141 -21.50 -1.18 -7.05
CA GLU A 141 -22.93 -0.84 -7.06
C GLU A 141 -23.25 0.39 -7.91
N LEU A 142 -22.35 1.37 -7.98
CA LEU A 142 -22.52 2.60 -8.75
C LEU A 142 -22.21 2.44 -10.24
N VAL A 143 -21.42 1.43 -10.62
CA VAL A 143 -20.93 1.26 -12.00
C VAL A 143 -21.47 0.04 -12.73
N ARG A 144 -21.96 -1.00 -12.03
CA ARG A 144 -22.35 -2.30 -12.62
C ARG A 144 -23.40 -2.23 -13.75
N ARG A 145 -24.20 -1.16 -13.81
CA ARG A 145 -25.22 -0.93 -14.86
C ARG A 145 -24.77 0.00 -15.98
N LYS A 146 -23.54 0.53 -15.90
CA LYS A 146 -23.01 1.56 -16.79
C LYS A 146 -21.89 1.06 -17.69
N PHE A 147 -21.43 -0.17 -17.48
CA PHE A 147 -20.41 -0.83 -18.27
C PHE A 147 -20.93 -2.16 -18.78
N GLU A 148 -20.57 -2.53 -20.01
CA GLU A 148 -20.83 -3.84 -20.60
C GLU A 148 -19.76 -4.87 -20.21
N ILE A 149 -18.94 -4.55 -19.20
CA ILE A 149 -17.84 -5.38 -18.71
C ILE A 149 -18.36 -6.23 -17.55
N GLY A 150 -17.92 -7.49 -17.48
CA GLY A 150 -18.25 -8.38 -16.37
C GLY A 150 -17.51 -8.02 -15.07
N PHE A 151 -18.14 -8.33 -13.94
CA PHE A 151 -17.55 -8.18 -12.61
C PHE A 151 -17.57 -9.51 -11.88
N GLU A 152 -16.45 -9.91 -11.29
CA GLU A 152 -16.31 -11.11 -10.48
C GLU A 152 -16.12 -10.75 -9.01
N PHE A 153 -16.87 -11.38 -8.10
CA PHE A 153 -16.71 -11.15 -6.68
C PHE A 153 -15.51 -11.92 -6.12
N VAL A 154 -14.53 -11.20 -5.57
CA VAL A 154 -13.27 -11.76 -5.03
C VAL A 154 -13.35 -11.98 -3.51
N GLY A 155 -14.53 -11.75 -2.91
CA GLY A 155 -14.73 -11.86 -1.47
C GLY A 155 -14.60 -10.53 -0.73
N ALA A 156 -14.87 -10.59 0.57
CA ALA A 156 -14.71 -9.44 1.47
C ALA A 156 -13.31 -9.43 2.07
N GLN A 157 -12.57 -8.35 1.84
CA GLN A 157 -11.13 -8.27 2.08
C GLN A 157 -10.86 -7.52 3.38
N PRO A 158 -10.13 -8.11 4.34
CA PRO A 158 -9.72 -7.39 5.53
C PRO A 158 -8.69 -6.34 5.14
N VAL A 159 -8.90 -5.12 5.63
CA VAL A 159 -7.97 -4.00 5.46
C VAL A 159 -7.50 -3.59 6.84
N LYS A 160 -6.21 -3.30 6.96
CA LYS A 160 -5.61 -2.89 8.23
C LYS A 160 -6.34 -1.64 8.75
N ASN A 161 -6.75 -1.68 10.02
CA ASN A 161 -7.48 -0.61 10.71
C ASN A 161 -8.93 -0.39 10.25
N ILE A 162 -9.55 -1.36 9.56
CA ILE A 162 -10.96 -1.33 9.19
C ILE A 162 -11.67 -2.52 9.86
N ALA A 163 -12.75 -2.24 10.61
CA ALA A 163 -13.48 -3.25 11.36
C ALA A 163 -14.27 -4.19 10.44
N GLU A 164 -14.87 -3.65 9.37
CA GLU A 164 -15.67 -4.42 8.42
C GLU A 164 -14.86 -4.76 7.16
N PRO A 165 -14.79 -6.04 6.75
CA PRO A 165 -14.13 -6.44 5.52
C PRO A 165 -14.77 -5.76 4.30
N VAL A 166 -13.94 -5.28 3.37
CA VAL A 166 -14.41 -4.54 2.18
C VAL A 166 -14.78 -5.52 1.07
N PRO A 167 -16.06 -5.61 0.65
CA PRO A 167 -16.44 -6.41 -0.51
C PRO A 167 -15.65 -5.94 -1.73
N SER A 168 -15.03 -6.87 -2.46
CA SER A 168 -14.11 -6.54 -3.56
C SER A 168 -14.50 -7.27 -4.82
N TYR A 169 -14.43 -6.58 -5.95
CA TYR A 169 -14.81 -7.10 -7.27
C TYR A 169 -13.68 -6.88 -8.27
N ARG A 170 -13.46 -7.84 -9.15
CA ARG A 170 -12.52 -7.76 -10.26
C ARG A 170 -13.26 -7.45 -11.55
N LEU A 171 -12.69 -6.59 -12.39
CA LEU A 171 -13.20 -6.36 -13.75
C LEU A 171 -12.64 -7.40 -14.70
N LEU A 172 -13.51 -7.93 -15.55
CA LEU A 172 -13.16 -8.93 -16.57
C LEU A 172 -12.86 -8.25 -17.90
N LEU A 173 -11.61 -7.78 -18.05
CA LEU A 173 -11.19 -6.93 -19.17
C LEU A 173 -10.91 -7.68 -20.49
N HIS A 174 -10.73 -9.01 -20.46
CA HIS A 174 -10.22 -9.81 -21.58
C HIS A 174 -11.21 -10.85 -22.12
N GLY A 175 -12.49 -10.51 -22.26
CA GLY A 175 -13.50 -11.48 -22.74
C GLY A 175 -13.64 -12.71 -21.83
N GLU A 176 -13.13 -12.62 -20.61
CA GLU A 176 -13.32 -13.61 -19.56
C GLU A 176 -14.79 -13.53 -19.15
N THR A 177 -15.54 -14.56 -19.47
CA THR A 177 -16.94 -14.67 -19.04
C THR A 177 -16.97 -14.79 -17.53
N ALA A 178 -17.78 -13.98 -16.86
CA ALA A 178 -17.99 -14.10 -15.43
C ALA A 178 -18.40 -15.53 -15.10
N THR A 179 -17.60 -16.23 -14.31
CA THR A 179 -18.04 -17.51 -13.75
C THR A 179 -19.08 -17.16 -12.69
N GLU A 180 -20.35 -17.20 -13.10
CA GLU A 180 -21.49 -16.94 -12.25
C GLU A 180 -21.60 -18.04 -11.18
N GLN A 181 -20.87 -17.87 -10.07
CA GLN A 181 -21.17 -18.54 -8.82
C GLN A 181 -22.10 -17.63 -8.01
N ALA A 182 -23.37 -17.69 -8.38
CA ALA A 182 -24.46 -17.27 -7.52
C ALA A 182 -24.47 -18.14 -6.26
N ALA A 183 -24.26 -17.54 -5.10
CA ALA A 183 -24.71 -18.09 -3.83
C ALA A 183 -24.89 -16.97 -2.78
N HIS A 184 -26.08 -16.38 -2.76
CA HIS A 184 -26.72 -16.14 -1.47
C HIS A 184 -27.19 -17.51 -0.94
N PRO A 185 -26.96 -17.78 0.35
CA PRO A 185 -28.09 -18.17 1.16
C PRO A 185 -28.15 -17.42 2.49
N ALA A 186 -29.35 -16.96 2.81
CA ALA A 186 -29.74 -16.61 4.16
C ALA A 186 -29.79 -17.88 5.04
N GLY A 187 -29.18 -17.79 6.23
CA GLY A 187 -29.59 -18.49 7.45
C GLY A 187 -29.38 -20.00 7.52
N THR A 188 -28.36 -20.43 8.28
CA THR A 188 -28.51 -21.42 9.36
C THR A 188 -27.29 -21.28 10.29
N ALA A 189 -27.55 -21.13 11.58
CA ALA A 189 -26.54 -21.03 12.62
C ALA A 189 -25.68 -22.30 12.70
N ALA A 190 -24.35 -22.14 12.69
CA ALA A 190 -23.41 -23.18 13.10
C ALA A 190 -22.34 -22.57 14.01
N THR A 191 -22.24 -23.15 15.20
CA THR A 191 -21.37 -22.81 16.32
C THR A 191 -19.88 -22.79 15.94
N PRO A 192 -19.06 -21.84 16.41
CA PRO A 192 -17.62 -21.88 16.16
C PRO A 192 -16.90 -22.84 17.13
N SER A 193 -16.12 -23.76 16.57
CA SER A 193 -15.02 -24.45 17.29
C SER A 193 -13.74 -23.60 17.20
N PRO A 194 -12.86 -23.67 18.22
CA PRO A 194 -11.80 -22.68 18.40
C PRO A 194 -10.59 -22.95 17.48
N SER A 195 -10.12 -21.90 16.82
CA SER A 195 -8.82 -21.86 16.12
C SER A 195 -7.81 -21.08 16.98
N PRO A 196 -6.50 -21.38 16.91
CA PRO A 196 -5.52 -20.99 17.91
C PRO A 196 -5.16 -19.50 17.81
N ALA A 197 -5.02 -18.87 18.98
CA ALA A 197 -4.75 -17.44 19.12
C ALA A 197 -3.42 -17.03 18.46
N MET A 198 -3.49 -16.05 17.55
CA MET A 198 -2.34 -15.23 17.15
C MET A 198 -2.05 -14.15 18.21
N PRO A 199 -0.79 -13.71 18.33
CA PRO A 199 -0.37 -12.83 19.41
C PRO A 199 -0.94 -11.41 19.26
N ASP A 200 -1.30 -10.85 20.40
CA ASP A 200 -1.96 -9.56 20.58
C ASP A 200 -1.11 -8.37 20.08
N ALA A 201 -1.72 -7.49 19.27
CA ALA A 201 -1.12 -6.27 18.74
C ALA A 201 -0.81 -5.22 19.83
N GLY A 202 -1.31 -5.41 21.06
CA GLY A 202 -0.87 -4.64 22.24
C GLY A 202 0.63 -4.78 22.56
N SER A 203 1.27 -5.86 22.09
CA SER A 203 2.66 -6.17 22.42
C SER A 203 3.72 -5.22 21.82
N LEU A 204 3.48 -4.60 20.66
CA LEU A 204 4.45 -3.69 20.03
C LEU A 204 4.54 -2.32 20.73
N HIS A 205 3.41 -1.80 21.20
CA HIS A 205 3.38 -0.54 21.94
C HIS A 205 3.95 -0.70 23.36
N GLU A 206 3.65 -1.82 24.02
CA GLU A 206 4.27 -2.19 25.31
C GLU A 206 5.79 -2.43 25.17
N GLN A 207 6.23 -3.10 24.09
CA GLN A 207 7.66 -3.28 23.79
C GLN A 207 8.38 -1.95 23.54
N TRP A 208 7.74 -1.00 22.85
CA TRP A 208 8.29 0.35 22.62
C TRP A 208 8.48 1.11 23.92
N GLN A 209 7.53 1.01 24.87
CA GLN A 209 7.63 1.67 26.16
C GLN A 209 8.71 1.04 27.05
N ALA A 210 8.95 -0.27 26.94
CA ALA A 210 9.95 -1.01 27.70
C ALA A 210 11.42 -0.78 27.25
N LEU A 211 11.66 -0.07 26.13
CA LEU A 211 13.02 0.29 25.72
C LEU A 211 13.61 1.40 26.61
N PRO A 212 14.87 1.26 27.08
CA PRO A 212 15.54 2.30 27.86
C PRO A 212 15.65 3.59 27.05
N HIS A 213 15.56 4.76 27.69
CA HIS A 213 15.60 6.06 27.01
C HIS A 213 16.80 6.23 26.07
N LYS A 214 17.96 5.65 26.40
CA LYS A 214 19.15 5.67 25.54
C LYS A 214 18.94 4.92 24.22
N ALA A 215 18.15 3.85 24.21
CA ALA A 215 17.82 3.09 23.00
C ALA A 215 16.74 3.78 22.16
N LYS A 216 15.75 4.40 22.81
CA LYS A 216 14.76 5.27 22.13
C LYS A 216 15.46 6.41 21.41
N PHE A 217 16.38 7.10 22.10
CA PHE A 217 17.17 8.20 21.54
C PHE A 217 18.04 7.77 20.35
N ALA A 218 18.71 6.62 20.44
CA ALA A 218 19.53 6.07 19.36
C ALA A 218 18.68 5.71 18.11
N LEU A 219 17.51 5.10 18.29
CA LEU A 219 16.62 4.74 17.19
C LEU A 219 16.03 5.97 16.49
N THR A 220 15.65 7.00 17.25
CA THR A 220 15.24 8.29 16.69
C THR A 220 16.37 8.98 15.93
N MET A 221 17.60 8.92 16.42
CA MET A 221 18.76 9.52 15.72
C MET A 221 19.08 8.77 14.42
N ILE A 222 19.01 7.44 14.42
CA ILE A 222 19.19 6.62 13.20
C ILE A 222 18.14 6.99 12.15
N GLY A 223 16.86 7.10 12.54
CA GLY A 223 15.79 7.54 11.64
C GLY A 223 15.98 8.97 11.14
N PHE A 224 16.42 9.89 12.02
CA PHE A 224 16.68 11.29 11.68
C PHE A 224 17.80 11.45 10.65
N PHE A 225 18.91 10.73 10.81
CA PHE A 225 20.02 10.80 9.87
C PHE A 225 19.72 10.07 8.55
N PHE A 226 18.92 9.00 8.58
CA PHE A 226 18.35 8.39 7.37
C PHE A 226 17.48 9.40 6.60
N MET A 227 16.67 10.17 7.31
CA MET A 227 15.84 11.23 6.73
C MET A 227 16.68 12.38 6.16
N ILE A 228 17.79 12.75 6.79
CA ILE A 228 18.75 13.74 6.24
C ILE A 228 19.43 13.21 4.98
N ASN A 229 19.79 11.91 4.93
CA ASN A 229 20.37 11.29 3.76
C ASN A 229 19.39 11.30 2.57
N LEU A 230 18.10 11.08 2.85
CA LEU A 230 17.02 11.20 1.86
C LEU A 230 16.90 12.61 1.28
N PHE A 231 17.13 13.65 2.09
CA PHE A 231 17.07 15.05 1.69
C PHE A 231 18.36 15.60 1.05
N SER A 232 19.51 14.95 1.25
CA SER A 232 20.83 15.46 0.81
C SER A 232 21.32 14.87 -0.53
N GLY A 233 20.54 14.00 -1.17
CA GLY A 233 20.82 13.42 -2.50
C GLY A 233 21.55 12.06 -2.46
N LEU A 234 21.09 11.12 -3.30
CA LEU A 234 21.50 9.69 -3.37
C LEU A 234 22.94 9.44 -3.87
N GLY A 235 23.73 10.46 -4.16
CA GLY A 235 25.03 10.33 -4.85
C GLY A 235 26.19 9.84 -3.97
N THR A 236 26.10 9.96 -2.65
CA THR A 236 27.13 9.47 -1.71
C THR A 236 26.50 9.05 -0.38
N LEU A 237 26.51 7.74 -0.08
CA LEU A 237 26.04 7.14 1.17
C LEU A 237 27.00 7.45 2.35
N TRP A 238 27.12 8.73 2.74
CA TRP A 238 27.95 9.16 3.87
C TRP A 238 27.36 8.79 5.26
N PHE A 239 26.08 8.45 5.34
CA PHE A 239 25.35 8.13 6.58
C PHE A 239 25.93 6.94 7.38
N GLN A 240 26.74 6.09 6.76
CA GLN A 240 27.36 4.94 7.40
C GLN A 240 28.32 5.34 8.53
N TRP A 241 29.03 6.48 8.40
CA TRP A 241 30.05 6.89 9.37
C TRP A 241 29.49 7.56 10.63
N PRO A 242 28.48 8.46 10.56
CA PRO A 242 27.87 9.06 11.74
C PRO A 242 27.00 8.11 12.58
N SER A 243 26.51 7.00 12.00
CA SER A 243 25.57 6.07 12.65
C SER A 243 26.24 4.97 13.48
N ILE A 244 27.51 4.65 13.20
CA ILE A 244 28.31 3.64 13.92
C ILE A 244 28.33 3.83 15.45
N PRO A 245 28.53 5.04 16.01
CA PRO A 245 28.55 5.24 17.46
C PRO A 245 27.19 4.92 18.11
N PHE A 246 26.09 5.18 17.39
CA PHE A 246 24.73 4.96 17.90
C PHE A 246 24.31 3.49 17.79
N ILE A 247 24.73 2.80 16.73
CA ILE A 247 24.61 1.34 16.61
C ILE A 247 25.39 0.66 17.75
N LEU A 248 26.60 1.14 18.06
CA LEU A 248 27.39 0.64 19.18
C LEU A 248 26.67 0.87 20.53
N ILE A 249 26.08 2.05 20.76
CA ILE A 249 25.29 2.35 21.96
C ILE A 249 24.04 1.45 22.06
N LEU A 250 23.36 1.20 20.94
CA LEU A 250 22.21 0.30 20.88
C LEU A 250 22.62 -1.13 21.26
N VAL A 251 23.70 -1.65 20.68
CA VAL A 251 24.25 -2.98 20.98
C VAL A 251 24.71 -3.08 22.43
N ILE A 252 25.43 -2.08 22.96
CA ILE A 252 25.85 -2.05 24.37
C ILE A 252 24.63 -2.00 25.31
N SER A 253 23.59 -1.23 24.97
CA SER A 253 22.36 -1.16 25.75
C SER A 253 21.59 -2.49 25.77
N LEU A 254 21.59 -3.22 24.65
CA LEU A 254 20.97 -4.55 24.54
C LEU A 254 21.79 -5.62 25.27
N LEU A 255 23.12 -5.58 25.17
CA LEU A 255 24.02 -6.47 25.90
C LEU A 255 24.02 -6.22 27.42
N ALA A 256 23.85 -4.96 27.85
CA ALA A 256 23.70 -4.60 29.26
C ALA A 256 22.36 -5.09 29.85
N ARG A 257 21.31 -5.15 29.03
CA ARG A 257 20.00 -5.72 29.41
C ARG A 257 20.12 -7.23 29.65
N GLY A 258 20.79 -7.96 28.76
CA GLY A 258 21.05 -9.40 28.94
C GLY A 258 21.94 -9.74 30.16
N ARG A 259 22.84 -8.84 30.57
CA ARG A 259 23.64 -9.00 31.80
C ARG A 259 22.87 -8.68 33.09
N ARG A 260 21.86 -7.80 33.05
CA ARG A 260 21.01 -7.50 34.24
C ARG A 260 20.09 -8.67 34.58
N GLU A 261 19.55 -9.35 33.58
CA GLU A 261 18.74 -10.58 33.76
C GLU A 261 19.55 -11.74 34.36
N LYS A 262 20.83 -11.89 34.00
CA LYS A 262 21.70 -12.90 34.62
C LYS A 262 22.09 -12.56 36.07
N ARG A 263 22.07 -11.29 36.49
CA ARG A 263 22.41 -10.89 37.87
C ARG A 263 21.25 -11.02 38.85
N SER A 264 19.99 -11.07 38.39
CA SER A 264 18.81 -11.33 39.25
C SER A 264 18.64 -12.79 39.67
N HIS A 265 19.44 -13.71 39.11
CA HIS A 265 19.41 -15.14 39.44
C HIS A 265 20.55 -15.61 40.38
N LEU A 266 21.34 -14.69 40.97
CA LEU A 266 22.28 -15.08 42.03
C LEU A 266 21.54 -15.20 43.38
N PRO A 267 21.67 -16.32 44.11
CA PRO A 267 21.04 -16.47 45.42
C PRO A 267 21.64 -15.47 46.42
N LYS A 268 20.77 -14.77 47.15
CA LYS A 268 21.17 -13.90 48.27
C LYS A 268 21.94 -14.75 49.29
N ARG A 269 23.23 -14.46 49.46
CA ARG A 269 24.03 -15.02 50.57
C ARG A 269 23.43 -14.53 51.88
N THR A 270 22.87 -15.46 52.64
CA THR A 270 22.49 -15.27 54.04
C THR A 270 23.76 -15.09 54.87
N THR A 271 23.99 -13.88 55.38
CA THR A 271 24.92 -13.66 56.48
C THR A 271 24.15 -13.75 57.79
N ARG A 272 24.25 -14.88 58.48
CA ARG A 272 24.39 -14.95 59.93
C ARG A 272 24.88 -16.33 60.35
#